data_AF-A0A7H9HRK9-F1
#
_entry.id   AF-A0A7H9HRK9-F1
#
_cell.length_a   1.000
_cell.length_b   1.000
_cell.length_c   1.000
_cell.angle_alpha   90.00
_cell.angle_beta   90.00
_cell.angle_gamma   90.00
#
_symmetry.space_group_name_H-M   'P 1'
#
loop_
_entity.id
_entity.type
_entity.pdbx_description
1 polymer ?
#
loop_
_entity_poly.entity_id
_entity_poly.type
_entity_poly.pdbx_seq_one_letter_code
_entity_poly.pdbx_strand_id
1 'polypeptide(L)'
;MALAGVTFVVEHLPRIGATSVVLEGVSRAKFSLFGGQKLQVEDETGRLTSICLPTEIVTDEPLKIVEKSPNCYSLRLKSRPQDLAAYQTACKAQNIVMSLPEGKWCKKELLESGSFRLRCLGCEFDIIDERNCNKLSELPSEFWQELMDYWHCHKPHQPSQEIWYSARYNSLQPAVGEVVIGGSFFLAQPDTFASRTKASNGLVQCARCLATIGDETKDKLYKIRKWQVFLSTSEHEKDVFPPEQDVVFTLLNLLKGYSTRYVLLSSKESQIVVWIFAIGLDVTLSNNMVLKNCIKILFRERMPEEEMKKHNIEKVEIEDLPMQSFMQSLQYYNGLLPSSANSFGEWRVSYATFAK
;
A
#
# COMPACT_ATOMS: atom_id res chain seq x y z
N MET A 1 26.08 12.42 5.97
CA MET A 1 26.49 11.14 5.35
C MET A 1 26.31 10.05 6.39
N ALA A 2 25.55 9.00 6.07
CA ALA A 2 25.47 7.81 6.93
C ALA A 2 26.89 7.21 7.04
N LEU A 3 27.27 6.85 8.26
CA LEU A 3 28.53 6.17 8.55
C LEU A 3 28.58 4.84 7.79
N ALA A 4 29.71 4.55 7.13
CA ALA A 4 29.99 3.19 6.68
C ALA A 4 30.01 2.27 7.92
N GLY A 5 29.11 1.28 7.97
CA GLY A 5 29.01 0.30 9.05
C GLY A 5 27.96 0.58 10.14
N VAL A 6 27.27 1.73 10.12
CA VAL A 6 26.16 2.00 11.06
C VAL A 6 24.83 1.75 10.38
N THR A 7 24.02 0.88 10.96
CA THR A 7 22.66 0.59 10.49
C THR A 7 21.66 0.94 11.57
N PHE A 8 20.51 1.46 11.18
CA PHE A 8 19.45 1.81 12.11
C PHE A 8 18.07 1.70 11.48
N VAL A 9 17.06 1.58 12.34
CA VAL A 9 15.66 1.78 11.98
C VAL A 9 14.99 2.60 13.07
N VAL A 10 14.21 3.60 12.64
CA VAL A 10 13.36 4.40 13.51
C VAL A 10 11.91 4.15 13.13
N GLU A 11 11.11 3.57 14.03
CA GLU A 11 9.68 3.36 13.81
C GLU A 11 8.88 4.28 14.73
N HIS A 12 8.04 5.12 14.15
CA HIS A 12 7.09 5.94 14.88
C HIS A 12 5.67 5.40 14.69
N LEU A 13 4.98 5.20 15.81
CA LEU A 13 3.58 4.80 15.89
C LEU A 13 2.76 5.99 16.40
N PRO A 14 2.15 6.79 15.50
CA PRO A 14 1.43 8.00 15.88
C PRO A 14 0.32 7.77 16.91
N ARG A 15 -0.39 6.64 16.79
CA ARG A 15 -1.53 6.26 17.65
C ARG A 15 -1.21 6.19 19.13
N ILE A 16 0.00 5.77 19.47
CA ILE A 16 0.46 5.61 20.84
C ILE A 16 1.57 6.62 21.20
N GLY A 17 1.91 7.52 20.27
CA GLY A 17 2.94 8.54 20.47
C GLY A 17 4.29 7.94 20.85
N ALA A 18 4.63 6.77 20.29
CA ALA A 18 5.86 6.08 20.63
C ALA A 18 6.77 5.96 19.41
N THR A 19 8.04 6.31 19.59
CA THR A 19 9.08 6.10 18.58
C THR A 19 10.12 5.15 19.15
N SER A 20 10.36 4.04 18.45
CA SER A 20 11.44 3.12 18.75
C SER A 20 12.58 3.32 17.78
N VAL A 21 13.81 3.34 18.31
CA VAL A 21 15.04 3.36 17.52
C VAL A 21 15.79 2.08 17.82
N VAL A 22 16.20 1.36 16.78
CA VAL A 22 17.19 0.29 16.87
C VAL A 22 18.41 0.72 16.07
N LEU A 23 19.59 0.65 16.66
CA LEU A 23 20.85 1.09 16.07
C LEU A 23 21.93 0.04 16.31
N GLU A 24 22.72 -0.23 15.28
CA GLU A 24 23.85 -1.16 15.31
C GLU A 24 25.11 -0.55 14.71
N GLY A 25 26.27 -1.02 15.18
CA GLY A 25 27.57 -0.72 14.56
C GLY A 25 28.28 0.50 15.14
N VAL A 26 27.89 0.96 16.33
CA VAL A 26 28.57 2.06 17.05
C VAL A 26 29.05 1.54 18.40
N SER A 27 30.31 1.80 18.76
CA SER A 27 30.86 1.52 20.09
C SER A 27 30.63 2.68 21.05
N ARG A 28 30.15 2.38 22.28
CA ARG A 28 29.94 3.35 23.37
C ARG A 28 29.16 4.60 22.92
N ALA A 29 28.07 4.38 22.21
CA ALA A 29 27.28 5.46 21.62
C ALA A 29 26.67 6.40 22.69
N LYS A 30 26.84 7.71 22.50
CA LYS A 30 26.07 8.74 23.20
C LYS A 30 24.99 9.30 22.30
N PHE A 31 23.83 9.59 22.86
CA PHE A 31 22.65 10.01 22.12
C PHE A 31 22.16 11.38 22.58
N SER A 32 21.85 12.25 21.64
CA SER A 32 21.22 13.56 21.90
C SER A 32 20.19 13.89 20.83
N LEU A 33 19.11 14.57 21.22
CA LEU A 33 18.09 15.04 20.29
C LEU A 33 18.47 16.44 19.80
N PHE A 34 18.42 16.65 18.48
CA PHE A 34 18.72 17.93 17.85
C PHE A 34 17.47 18.47 17.14
N GLY A 35 16.89 19.52 17.72
CA GLY A 35 15.72 20.21 17.17
C GLY A 35 14.48 19.33 16.98
N GLY A 36 14.34 18.24 17.75
CA GLY A 36 13.22 17.30 17.68
C GLY A 36 13.11 16.46 16.40
N GLN A 37 13.84 16.80 15.33
CA GLN A 37 13.76 16.14 14.02
C GLN A 37 14.93 15.21 13.73
N LYS A 38 16.00 15.31 14.53
CA LYS A 38 17.22 14.50 14.35
C LYS A 38 17.68 13.91 15.67
N LEU A 39 18.10 12.66 15.62
CA LEU A 39 18.85 12.02 16.68
C LEU A 39 20.34 12.06 16.30
N GLN A 40 21.15 12.68 17.15
CA GLN A 40 22.61 12.67 17.03
C GLN A 40 23.18 11.51 17.83
N VAL A 41 24.11 10.80 17.21
CA VAL A 41 24.82 9.66 17.79
C VAL A 41 26.31 9.99 17.73
N GLU A 42 26.94 10.10 18.89
CA GLU A 42 28.38 10.31 19.03
C GLU A 42 29.04 8.98 19.38
N ASP A 43 30.06 8.58 18.63
CA ASP A 43 30.86 7.40 18.95
C ASP A 43 31.98 7.71 19.97
N GLU A 44 32.74 6.68 20.38
CA GLU A 44 33.85 6.85 21.33
C GLU A 44 34.99 7.73 20.82
N THR A 45 35.09 7.94 19.50
CA THR A 45 36.08 8.81 18.86
C THR A 45 35.61 10.26 18.76
N GLY A 46 34.39 10.56 19.20
CA GLY A 46 33.76 11.88 19.11
C GLY A 46 33.14 12.16 17.75
N ARG A 47 33.01 11.16 16.87
CA ARG A 47 32.40 11.32 15.55
C ARG A 47 30.89 11.32 15.68
N LEU A 48 30.26 12.33 15.07
CA LEU A 48 28.82 12.53 15.10
C LEU A 48 28.13 11.97 13.85
N THR A 49 27.06 11.22 14.07
CA THR A 49 26.12 10.75 13.04
C THR A 49 24.74 11.30 13.32
N SER A 50 24.08 11.75 12.25
CA SER A 50 22.72 12.28 12.35
C SER A 50 21.74 11.32 11.69
N ILE A 51 20.73 10.94 12.47
CA ILE A 51 19.61 10.10 12.07
C ILE A 51 18.38 10.98 12.00
N CYS A 52 17.73 11.02 10.84
CA CYS A 52 16.45 11.69 10.69
C CYS A 52 15.39 10.94 11.51
N LEU A 53 14.58 11.69 12.26
CA LEU A 53 13.38 11.16 12.88
C LEU A 53 12.24 11.28 11.88
N PRO A 54 11.35 10.26 11.80
CA PRO A 54 10.27 10.29 10.83
C PRO A 54 9.30 11.45 11.10
N THR A 55 9.14 11.86 12.34
CA THR A 55 8.35 13.02 12.76
C THR A 55 9.16 13.86 13.74
N GLU A 56 8.75 15.11 13.93
CA GLU A 56 9.24 15.91 15.04
C GLU A 56 8.79 15.28 16.37
N ILE A 57 9.76 15.05 17.26
CA ILE A 57 9.56 14.45 18.58
C ILE A 57 10.06 15.45 19.60
N VAL A 58 9.11 16.03 20.33
CA VAL A 58 9.40 16.75 21.56
C VAL A 58 9.13 15.80 22.72
N THR A 59 10.09 15.68 23.64
CA THR A 59 9.96 14.82 24.81
C THR A 59 10.55 15.51 26.03
N ASP A 60 9.83 15.43 27.14
CA ASP A 60 10.26 15.97 28.44
C ASP A 60 10.97 14.88 29.28
N GLU A 61 10.93 13.62 28.83
CA GLU A 61 11.58 12.49 29.49
C GLU A 61 13.02 12.30 28.99
N PRO A 62 13.96 11.87 29.86
CA PRO A 62 15.29 11.49 29.43
C PRO A 62 15.26 10.26 28.53
N LEU A 63 16.23 10.17 27.61
CA LEU A 63 16.37 9.07 26.67
C LEU A 63 16.59 7.74 27.40
N LYS A 64 15.63 6.82 27.28
CA LYS A 64 15.75 5.45 27.80
C LYS A 64 16.49 4.60 26.77
N ILE A 65 17.78 4.38 27.01
CA ILE A 65 18.68 3.63 26.14
C ILE A 65 18.95 2.27 26.77
N VAL A 66 18.82 1.20 26.00
CA VAL A 66 19.15 -0.17 26.41
C VAL A 66 20.09 -0.77 25.38
N GLU A 67 21.27 -1.21 25.80
CA GLU A 67 22.16 -2.02 24.98
C GLU A 67 21.69 -3.48 25.03
N LYS A 68 21.27 -4.03 23.88
CA LYS A 68 20.75 -5.41 23.81
C LYS A 68 21.86 -6.43 23.59
N SER A 69 22.87 -6.05 22.83
CA SER A 69 24.08 -6.82 22.55
C SER A 69 25.20 -5.82 22.25
N PRO A 70 26.48 -6.25 22.21
CA PRO A 70 27.59 -5.34 21.95
C PRO A 70 27.36 -4.51 20.68
N ASN A 71 27.42 -3.19 20.81
CA ASN A 71 27.20 -2.22 19.72
C ASN A 71 25.79 -2.24 19.11
N CYS A 72 24.79 -2.79 19.83
CA CYS A 72 23.38 -2.79 19.44
C CYS A 72 22.53 -2.11 20.52
N TYR A 73 21.97 -0.96 20.18
CA TYR A 73 21.19 -0.12 21.08
C TYR A 73 19.73 -0.06 20.67
N SER A 74 18.85 -0.11 21.67
CA SER A 74 17.42 0.13 21.54
C SER A 74 17.05 1.35 22.37
N LEU A 75 16.38 2.31 21.73
CA LEU A 75 15.87 3.51 22.38
C LEU A 75 14.36 3.60 22.22
N ARG A 76 13.69 4.17 23.22
CA ARG A 76 12.27 4.49 23.13
C ARG A 76 12.03 5.95 23.52
N LEU A 77 11.46 6.70 22.58
CA LEU A 77 11.03 8.07 22.74
C LEU A 77 9.51 8.09 22.86
N LYS A 78 8.99 8.90 23.77
CA LYS A 78 7.56 9.18 23.87
C LYS A 78 7.29 10.62 23.48
N SER A 79 6.33 10.81 22.59
CA SER A 79 5.75 12.12 22.28
C SER A 79 5.06 12.69 23.53
N ARG A 80 5.00 14.02 23.64
CA ARG A 80 4.27 14.67 24.73
C ARG A 80 2.79 14.26 24.73
N PRO A 81 2.15 14.18 25.90
CA PRO A 81 0.72 13.89 26.00
C PRO A 81 -0.15 14.85 25.18
N GLN A 82 0.21 16.14 25.07
CA GLN A 82 -0.57 17.10 24.27
C GLN A 82 -0.52 16.78 22.78
N ASP A 83 0.66 16.44 22.25
CA ASP A 83 0.85 16.11 20.83
C ASP A 83 0.09 14.81 20.49
N LEU A 84 0.12 13.82 21.39
CA LEU A 84 -0.66 12.59 21.25
C LEU A 84 -2.17 12.86 21.31
N ALA A 85 -2.64 13.70 22.24
CA ALA A 85 -4.04 14.06 22.35
C ALA A 85 -4.54 14.86 21.14
N ALA A 86 -3.70 15.72 20.56
CA ALA A 86 -3.97 16.44 19.33
C ALA A 86 -4.13 15.47 18.15
N TYR A 87 -3.19 14.53 17.98
CA TYR A 87 -3.28 13.47 16.97
C TYR A 87 -4.56 12.64 17.14
N GLN A 88 -4.82 12.15 18.35
CA GLN A 88 -6.01 11.36 18.64
C GLN A 88 -7.29 12.15 18.38
N THR A 89 -7.32 13.45 18.71
CA THR A 89 -8.49 14.31 18.46
C THR A 89 -8.70 14.56 16.97
N ALA A 90 -7.64 14.79 16.20
CA ALA A 90 -7.72 14.91 14.75
C ALA A 90 -8.23 13.60 14.10
N CYS A 91 -7.88 12.45 14.68
CA CYS A 91 -8.28 11.14 14.19
C CYS A 91 -9.50 10.52 14.91
N LYS A 92 -10.19 11.22 15.82
CA LYS A 92 -11.26 10.67 16.69
C LYS A 92 -12.41 10.01 15.92
N ALA A 93 -12.66 10.46 14.69
CA ALA A 93 -13.71 9.94 13.81
C ALA A 93 -13.18 9.09 12.64
N GLN A 94 -11.86 8.90 12.54
CA GLN A 94 -11.24 8.22 11.40
C GLN A 94 -10.83 6.80 11.77
N ASN A 95 -11.45 5.82 11.14
CA ASN A 95 -10.92 4.47 11.12
C ASN A 95 -9.63 4.48 10.28
N ILE A 96 -8.47 4.35 10.94
CA ILE A 96 -7.15 4.47 10.29
C ILE A 96 -6.99 3.52 9.11
N VAL A 97 -7.58 2.32 9.19
CA VAL A 97 -7.56 1.35 8.09
C VAL A 97 -8.27 1.92 6.86
N MET A 98 -9.41 2.58 7.08
CA MET A 98 -10.22 3.22 6.04
C MET A 98 -9.62 4.54 5.55
N SER A 99 -8.79 5.21 6.36
CA SER A 99 -8.09 6.44 5.97
C SER A 99 -6.72 6.21 5.32
N LEU A 100 -6.35 4.95 5.05
CA LEU A 100 -5.15 4.67 4.25
C LEU A 100 -5.35 5.18 2.82
N PRO A 101 -4.29 5.69 2.16
CA PRO A 101 -4.39 6.38 0.88
C PRO A 101 -5.07 5.53 -0.20
N GLU A 102 -5.77 6.20 -1.10
CA GLU A 102 -6.44 5.59 -2.26
C GLU A 102 -5.46 5.28 -3.41
N GLY A 103 -4.23 5.80 -3.32
CA GLY A 103 -3.16 5.61 -4.30
C GLY A 103 -3.14 6.65 -5.40
N LYS A 104 -2.15 6.53 -6.30
CA LYS A 104 -2.00 7.42 -7.45
C LYS A 104 -3.20 7.32 -8.37
N TRP A 105 -3.51 8.44 -9.01
CA TRP A 105 -4.58 8.62 -9.99
C TRP A 105 -5.95 8.37 -9.37
N CYS A 106 -6.15 8.87 -8.14
CA CYS A 106 -7.48 8.96 -7.55
C CYS A 106 -8.32 10.02 -8.30
N LYS A 107 -9.64 10.00 -8.11
CA LYS A 107 -10.58 10.95 -8.73
C LYS A 107 -10.15 12.38 -8.48
N LYS A 108 -9.73 12.70 -7.26
CA LYS A 108 -9.28 14.05 -6.88
C LYS A 108 -8.09 14.49 -7.73
N GLU A 109 -7.04 13.68 -7.81
CA GLU A 109 -5.84 13.98 -8.60
C GLU A 109 -6.15 14.15 -10.09
N LEU A 110 -6.97 13.26 -10.66
CA LEU A 110 -7.34 13.33 -12.07
C LEU A 110 -8.17 14.57 -12.39
N LEU A 111 -9.11 14.97 -11.52
CA LEU A 111 -9.88 16.20 -11.69
C LEU A 111 -9.02 17.46 -11.52
N GLU A 112 -8.08 17.46 -10.58
CA GLU A 112 -7.15 18.58 -10.36
C GLU A 112 -6.18 18.79 -11.53
N SER A 113 -5.85 17.73 -12.27
CA SER A 113 -4.99 17.81 -13.46
C SER A 113 -5.63 18.51 -14.67
N GLY A 114 -6.94 18.77 -14.65
CA GLY A 114 -7.68 19.42 -15.73
C GLY A 114 -7.90 18.52 -16.93
N SER A 115 -6.88 18.36 -17.77
CA SER A 115 -6.91 17.46 -18.94
C SER A 115 -5.92 16.31 -18.76
N PHE A 116 -6.44 15.08 -18.83
CA PHE A 116 -5.64 13.88 -18.67
C PHE A 116 -5.90 12.86 -19.77
N ARG A 117 -4.87 12.08 -20.08
CA ARG A 117 -4.94 10.92 -20.97
C ARG A 117 -4.23 9.74 -20.33
N LEU A 118 -4.92 8.62 -20.21
CA LEU A 118 -4.33 7.34 -19.83
C LEU A 118 -4.00 6.56 -21.09
N ARG A 119 -2.70 6.36 -21.32
CA ARG A 119 -2.15 5.80 -22.54
C ARG A 119 -1.57 4.41 -22.27
N CYS A 120 -1.71 3.50 -23.23
CA CYS A 120 -1.14 2.16 -23.14
C CYS A 120 0.38 2.23 -22.96
N LEU A 121 0.92 1.51 -21.98
CA LEU A 121 2.36 1.55 -21.69
C LEU A 121 3.22 0.99 -22.85
N GLY A 122 2.68 0.06 -23.63
CA GLY A 122 3.40 -0.59 -24.73
C GLY A 122 3.39 0.15 -26.07
N CYS A 123 2.41 1.03 -26.34
CA CYS A 123 2.29 1.69 -27.65
C CYS A 123 1.73 3.12 -27.64
N GLU A 124 1.56 3.68 -26.44
CA GLU A 124 1.07 5.05 -26.20
C GLU A 124 -0.31 5.38 -26.78
N PHE A 125 -1.08 4.36 -27.14
CA PHE A 125 -2.44 4.55 -27.62
C PHE A 125 -3.36 4.99 -26.49
N ASP A 126 -4.19 6.01 -26.73
CA ASP A 126 -5.14 6.56 -25.75
C ASP A 126 -6.19 5.50 -25.38
N ILE A 127 -6.19 5.04 -24.12
CA ILE A 127 -7.19 4.10 -23.59
C ILE A 127 -8.32 4.85 -22.89
N ILE A 128 -8.01 5.89 -22.12
CA ILE A 128 -8.99 6.76 -21.47
C ILE A 128 -8.60 8.22 -21.72
N ASP A 129 -9.54 8.99 -22.24
CA ASP A 129 -9.44 10.44 -22.45
C ASP A 129 -10.83 11.09 -22.36
N GLU A 130 -10.90 12.40 -22.58
CA GLU A 130 -12.15 13.18 -22.53
C GLU A 130 -13.22 12.72 -23.52
N ARG A 131 -12.86 11.99 -24.59
CA ARG A 131 -13.82 11.52 -25.61
C ARG A 131 -14.61 10.30 -25.14
N ASN A 132 -14.06 9.51 -24.22
CA ASN A 132 -14.72 8.33 -23.70
C ASN A 132 -14.93 8.34 -22.18
N CYS A 133 -14.43 9.35 -21.46
CA CYS A 133 -14.66 9.51 -20.04
C CYS A 133 -15.38 10.84 -19.75
N ASN A 134 -16.69 10.77 -19.50
CA ASN A 134 -17.52 11.93 -19.15
C ASN A 134 -17.74 12.05 -17.63
N LYS A 135 -17.50 10.98 -16.87
CA LYS A 135 -17.74 10.92 -15.43
C LYS A 135 -16.71 10.04 -14.75
N LEU A 136 -16.09 10.56 -13.69
CA LEU A 136 -15.24 9.80 -12.78
C LEU A 136 -15.98 9.51 -11.48
N SER A 137 -15.94 8.25 -11.07
CA SER A 137 -16.50 7.76 -9.81
C SER A 137 -15.45 6.96 -9.06
N GLU A 138 -15.46 7.00 -7.74
CA GLU A 138 -14.63 6.11 -6.93
C GLU A 138 -15.35 4.77 -6.76
N LEU A 139 -14.58 3.68 -6.74
CA LEU A 139 -15.14 2.36 -6.47
C LEU A 139 -15.74 2.35 -5.04
N PRO A 140 -17.00 1.90 -4.88
CA PRO A 140 -17.59 1.75 -3.56
C PRO A 140 -16.82 0.71 -2.74
N SER A 141 -16.92 0.78 -1.40
CA SER A 141 -16.28 -0.17 -0.49
C SER A 141 -16.71 -1.61 -0.78
N GLU A 142 -15.84 -2.61 -0.58
CA GLU A 142 -16.15 -4.03 -0.92
C GLU A 142 -17.47 -4.54 -0.31
N PHE A 143 -17.87 -4.02 0.85
CA PHE A 143 -19.14 -4.35 1.52
C PHE A 143 -20.38 -3.68 0.94
N TRP A 144 -20.27 -2.90 -0.14
CA TRP A 144 -21.40 -2.15 -0.66
C TRP A 144 -22.56 -3.08 -1.04
N GLN A 145 -22.27 -4.22 -1.66
CA GLN A 145 -23.28 -5.23 -2.04
C GLN A 145 -23.97 -5.81 -0.80
N GLU A 146 -23.20 -6.14 0.24
CA GLU A 146 -23.75 -6.64 1.51
C GLU A 146 -24.60 -5.59 2.21
N LEU A 147 -24.17 -4.33 2.21
CA LEU A 147 -24.94 -3.20 2.73
C LEU A 147 -26.25 -3.00 1.96
N MET A 148 -26.22 -3.15 0.62
CA MET A 148 -27.44 -3.13 -0.19
C MET A 148 -28.41 -4.25 0.20
N ASP A 149 -27.87 -5.41 0.55
CA ASP A 149 -28.64 -6.58 0.99
C ASP A 149 -29.25 -6.42 2.39
N TYR A 150 -28.57 -5.71 3.30
CA TYR A 150 -29.10 -5.38 4.64
C TYR A 150 -30.09 -4.22 4.63
N TRP A 151 -30.02 -3.34 3.63
CA TRP A 151 -30.85 -2.15 3.56
C TRP A 151 -32.28 -2.45 3.08
N HIS A 152 -32.47 -3.45 2.21
CA HIS A 152 -33.79 -3.83 1.74
C HIS A 152 -34.45 -4.84 2.69
N CYS A 153 -35.43 -4.37 3.48
CA CYS A 153 -36.16 -5.19 4.45
C CYS A 153 -36.97 -6.35 3.84
N HIS A 154 -37.26 -6.33 2.54
CA HIS A 154 -37.98 -7.39 1.84
C HIS A 154 -37.27 -7.75 0.54
N LYS A 155 -36.74 -8.97 0.49
CA LYS A 155 -36.19 -9.56 -0.74
C LYS A 155 -37.31 -10.28 -1.51
N PRO A 156 -37.28 -10.28 -2.86
CA PRO A 156 -38.23 -11.07 -3.63
C PRO A 156 -38.11 -12.55 -3.25
N HIS A 157 -39.25 -13.23 -3.09
CA HIS A 157 -39.29 -14.64 -2.65
C HIS A 157 -39.32 -15.63 -3.84
N GLN A 158 -39.39 -15.11 -5.07
CA GLN A 158 -39.43 -15.91 -6.28
C GLN A 158 -38.05 -15.95 -6.95
N PRO A 159 -37.56 -17.13 -7.37
CA PRO A 159 -36.23 -17.28 -7.96
C PRO A 159 -35.97 -16.37 -9.17
N SER A 160 -36.98 -16.13 -10.02
CA SER A 160 -36.87 -15.23 -11.17
C SER A 160 -36.67 -13.76 -10.78
N GLN A 161 -37.26 -13.35 -9.65
CA GLN A 161 -37.16 -12.00 -9.13
C GLN A 161 -35.87 -11.81 -8.29
N GLU A 162 -35.34 -12.87 -7.69
CA GLU A 162 -34.03 -12.86 -7.01
C GLU A 162 -32.87 -12.62 -7.98
N ILE A 163 -32.91 -13.26 -9.16
CA ILE A 163 -31.91 -13.04 -10.23
C ILE A 163 -31.95 -11.57 -10.68
N TRP A 164 -33.15 -11.03 -10.90
CA TRP A 164 -33.32 -9.62 -11.28
C TRP A 164 -32.87 -8.65 -10.18
N TYR A 165 -33.21 -8.93 -8.92
CA TYR A 165 -32.82 -8.13 -7.77
C TYR A 165 -31.29 -8.10 -7.63
N SER A 166 -30.62 -9.25 -7.72
CA SER A 166 -29.16 -9.35 -7.62
C SER A 166 -28.47 -8.64 -8.78
N ALA A 167 -28.99 -8.77 -10.01
CA ALA A 167 -28.47 -8.08 -11.18
C ALA A 167 -28.61 -6.54 -11.06
N ARG A 168 -29.65 -6.05 -10.38
CA ARG A 168 -29.94 -4.62 -10.27
C ARG A 168 -29.26 -3.94 -9.08
N TYR A 169 -29.25 -4.59 -7.92
CA TYR A 169 -28.80 -3.97 -6.67
C TYR A 169 -27.48 -4.52 -6.15
N ASN A 170 -27.07 -5.72 -6.59
CA ASN A 170 -25.84 -6.37 -6.15
C ASN A 170 -24.79 -6.44 -7.26
N SER A 171 -25.00 -5.81 -8.43
CA SER A 171 -24.01 -5.75 -9.51
C SER A 171 -23.61 -4.30 -9.76
N LEU A 172 -22.30 -4.04 -9.90
CA LEU A 172 -21.84 -2.69 -10.22
C LEU A 172 -22.16 -2.41 -11.70
N GLN A 173 -22.95 -1.37 -11.97
CA GLN A 173 -23.34 -0.99 -13.33
C GLN A 173 -23.01 0.48 -13.61
N PRO A 174 -21.74 0.80 -13.94
CA PRO A 174 -21.37 2.13 -14.41
C PRO A 174 -22.10 2.48 -15.72
N ALA A 175 -22.42 3.75 -15.93
CA ALA A 175 -22.97 4.18 -17.21
C ALA A 175 -21.91 4.14 -18.34
N VAL A 176 -22.35 4.12 -19.61
CA VAL A 176 -21.44 4.32 -20.74
C VAL A 176 -20.80 5.71 -20.62
N GLY A 177 -19.47 5.76 -20.69
CA GLY A 177 -18.69 6.98 -20.46
C GLY A 177 -18.31 7.24 -19.00
N GLU A 178 -18.82 6.45 -18.04
CA GLU A 178 -18.42 6.51 -16.64
C GLU A 178 -17.25 5.56 -16.39
N VAL A 179 -16.16 6.10 -15.84
CA VAL A 179 -15.00 5.33 -15.40
C VAL A 179 -14.96 5.31 -13.88
N VAL A 180 -15.02 4.11 -13.31
CA VAL A 180 -14.88 3.87 -11.88
C VAL A 180 -13.42 3.59 -11.54
N ILE A 181 -12.89 4.29 -10.55
CA ILE A 181 -11.48 4.22 -10.14
C ILE A 181 -11.36 3.29 -8.94
N GLY A 182 -10.54 2.26 -9.07
CA GLY A 182 -10.07 1.45 -7.95
C GLY A 182 -8.62 1.79 -7.58
N GLY A 183 -8.12 1.24 -6.48
CA GLY A 183 -6.75 1.50 -6.00
C GLY A 183 -5.68 1.23 -7.06
N SER A 184 -5.76 0.10 -7.76
CA SER A 184 -4.79 -0.34 -8.78
C SER A 184 -5.38 -0.54 -10.19
N PHE A 185 -6.63 -0.15 -10.43
CA PHE A 185 -7.30 -0.36 -11.72
C PHE A 185 -8.35 0.71 -12.04
N PHE A 186 -8.76 0.77 -13.30
CA PHE A 186 -9.93 1.49 -13.79
C PHE A 186 -10.97 0.48 -14.28
N LEU A 187 -12.24 0.76 -14.05
CA LEU A 187 -13.34 -0.14 -14.36
C LEU A 187 -14.45 0.61 -15.11
N ALA A 188 -14.85 0.11 -16.27
CA ALA A 188 -15.98 0.68 -17.01
C ALA A 188 -16.64 -0.38 -17.91
N GLN A 189 -17.76 -0.01 -18.53
CA GLN A 189 -18.42 -0.86 -19.52
C GLN A 189 -17.57 -1.04 -20.78
N PRO A 190 -17.71 -2.16 -21.51
CA PRO A 190 -17.00 -2.40 -22.77
C PRO A 190 -17.17 -1.26 -23.79
N ASP A 191 -18.39 -0.71 -23.88
CA ASP A 191 -18.72 0.38 -24.80
C ASP A 191 -17.95 1.67 -24.51
N THR A 192 -17.60 1.93 -23.25
CA THR A 192 -16.71 3.03 -22.85
C THR A 192 -15.32 2.88 -23.47
N PHE A 193 -14.88 1.66 -23.76
CA PHE A 193 -13.59 1.36 -24.37
C PHE A 193 -13.70 0.96 -25.85
N ALA A 194 -14.86 1.17 -26.48
CA ALA A 194 -15.10 0.79 -27.87
C ALA A 194 -13.99 1.32 -28.79
N SER A 195 -13.52 0.48 -29.71
CA SER A 195 -12.38 0.71 -30.62
C SER A 195 -10.99 0.87 -29.96
N ARG A 196 -10.92 1.00 -28.63
CA ARG A 196 -9.66 1.19 -27.89
C ARG A 196 -9.11 -0.11 -27.32
N THR A 197 -10.00 -1.05 -27.02
CA THR A 197 -9.66 -2.36 -26.48
C THR A 197 -10.31 -3.50 -27.26
N LYS A 198 -9.81 -4.71 -27.06
CA LYS A 198 -10.38 -5.97 -27.53
C LYS A 198 -10.41 -6.94 -26.36
N ALA A 199 -11.52 -7.63 -26.14
CA ALA A 199 -11.59 -8.69 -25.14
C ALA A 199 -11.54 -10.07 -25.80
N SER A 200 -10.75 -10.97 -25.23
CA SER A 200 -10.67 -12.37 -25.64
C SER A 200 -10.29 -13.24 -24.45
N ASN A 201 -10.98 -14.36 -24.24
CA ASN A 201 -10.72 -15.32 -23.16
C ASN A 201 -10.65 -14.69 -21.75
N GLY A 202 -11.51 -13.69 -21.48
CA GLY A 202 -11.53 -12.98 -20.19
C GLY A 202 -10.40 -11.96 -19.99
N LEU A 203 -9.54 -11.75 -20.98
CA LEU A 203 -8.48 -10.74 -20.96
C LEU A 203 -8.86 -9.55 -21.82
N VAL A 204 -8.48 -8.35 -21.37
CA VAL A 204 -8.66 -7.10 -22.12
C VAL A 204 -7.31 -6.66 -22.67
N GLN A 205 -7.24 -6.51 -23.99
CA GLN A 205 -6.05 -6.15 -24.74
C GLN A 205 -6.19 -4.77 -25.39
N CYS A 206 -5.07 -4.07 -25.54
CA CYS A 206 -5.01 -2.86 -26.34
C CYS A 206 -5.37 -3.16 -27.80
N ALA A 207 -6.28 -2.40 -28.41
CA ALA A 207 -6.69 -2.65 -29.79
C ALA A 207 -5.56 -2.45 -30.82
N ARG A 208 -4.53 -1.65 -30.47
CA ARG A 208 -3.40 -1.29 -31.34
C ARG A 208 -2.25 -2.30 -31.28
N CYS A 209 -1.69 -2.55 -30.09
CA CYS A 209 -0.53 -3.44 -29.93
C CYS A 209 -0.85 -4.84 -29.41
N LEU A 210 -2.12 -5.11 -29.07
CA LEU A 210 -2.59 -6.39 -28.51
C LEU A 210 -1.98 -6.77 -27.15
N ALA A 211 -1.21 -5.88 -26.51
CA ALA A 211 -0.75 -6.09 -25.15
C ALA A 211 -1.95 -6.24 -24.19
N THR A 212 -1.89 -7.22 -23.29
CA THR A 212 -2.89 -7.40 -22.24
C THR A 212 -2.76 -6.26 -21.24
N ILE A 213 -3.82 -5.47 -21.10
CA ILE A 213 -3.86 -4.30 -20.22
C ILE A 213 -4.85 -4.47 -19.06
N GLY A 214 -5.62 -5.56 -19.05
CA GLY A 214 -6.65 -5.77 -18.05
C GLY A 214 -7.41 -7.08 -18.20
N ASP A 215 -8.51 -7.18 -17.47
CA ASP A 215 -9.37 -8.37 -17.37
C ASP A 215 -10.84 -8.00 -17.59
N GLU A 216 -11.62 -8.96 -18.06
CA GLU A 216 -13.07 -8.89 -18.08
C GLU A 216 -13.61 -9.46 -16.77
N THR A 217 -14.40 -8.68 -16.04
CA THR A 217 -14.99 -9.13 -14.77
C THR A 217 -16.18 -10.06 -15.00
N LYS A 218 -16.65 -10.72 -13.93
CA LYS A 218 -17.87 -11.54 -13.96
C LYS A 218 -19.09 -10.75 -14.43
N ASP A 219 -19.15 -9.46 -14.08
CA ASP A 219 -20.21 -8.53 -14.44
C ASP A 219 -20.02 -7.91 -15.84
N LYS A 220 -19.13 -8.47 -16.67
CA LYS A 220 -18.88 -8.03 -18.05
C LYS A 220 -18.32 -6.61 -18.16
N LEU A 221 -17.69 -6.11 -17.11
CA LEU A 221 -16.96 -4.85 -17.11
C LEU A 221 -15.50 -5.09 -17.50
N TYR A 222 -14.87 -4.07 -18.08
CA TYR A 222 -13.44 -4.11 -18.38
C TYR A 222 -12.67 -3.45 -17.24
N LYS A 223 -11.76 -4.21 -16.63
CA LYS A 223 -10.88 -3.81 -15.54
C LYS A 223 -9.47 -3.56 -16.10
N ILE A 224 -9.16 -2.30 -16.42
CA ILE A 224 -7.84 -1.89 -16.92
C ILE A 224 -6.89 -1.70 -15.74
N ARG A 225 -5.74 -2.38 -15.74
CA ARG A 225 -4.75 -2.32 -14.66
C ARG A 225 -3.93 -1.03 -14.78
N LYS A 226 -3.76 -0.29 -13.68
CA LYS A 226 -3.03 0.99 -13.69
C LYS A 226 -1.58 0.83 -14.16
N TRP A 227 -0.90 -0.24 -13.73
CA TRP A 227 0.49 -0.50 -14.10
C TRP A 227 0.71 -0.88 -15.58
N GLN A 228 -0.38 -1.09 -16.35
CA GLN A 228 -0.34 -1.35 -17.80
C GLN A 228 -0.60 -0.10 -18.65
N VAL A 229 -0.87 1.03 -18.00
CA VAL A 229 -1.06 2.34 -18.64
C VAL A 229 -0.16 3.37 -17.95
N PHE A 230 -0.05 4.55 -18.55
CA PHE A 230 0.58 5.70 -17.93
C PHE A 230 -0.30 6.93 -18.09
N LEU A 231 -0.25 7.80 -17.10
CA LEU A 231 -0.95 9.08 -17.09
C LEU A 231 -0.11 10.12 -17.84
N SER A 232 -0.77 10.88 -18.69
CA SER A 232 -0.21 12.02 -19.39
C SER A 232 -1.11 13.24 -19.18
N THR A 233 -0.54 14.30 -18.62
CA THR A 233 -1.19 15.58 -18.34
C THR A 233 -0.40 16.72 -19.00
N SER A 234 -0.86 17.96 -18.83
CA SER A 234 -0.10 19.14 -19.24
C SER A 234 1.22 19.32 -18.49
N GLU A 235 1.28 18.86 -17.23
CA GLU A 235 2.45 19.00 -16.35
C GLU A 235 3.40 17.81 -16.44
N HIS A 236 2.88 16.62 -16.71
CA HIS A 236 3.65 15.38 -16.77
C HIS A 236 3.42 14.66 -18.10
N GLU A 237 4.50 14.50 -18.86
CA GLU A 237 4.44 13.78 -20.14
C GLU A 237 4.12 12.29 -19.94
N LYS A 238 4.69 11.69 -18.89
CA LYS A 238 4.58 10.27 -18.58
C LYS A 238 4.74 9.99 -17.09
N ASP A 239 3.64 9.87 -16.37
CA ASP A 239 3.59 9.37 -14.99
C ASP A 239 3.14 7.90 -15.01
N VAL A 240 3.88 7.02 -14.32
CA VAL A 240 3.67 5.56 -14.33
C VAL A 240 3.23 5.05 -12.97
N PHE A 241 2.44 3.98 -12.98
CA PHE A 241 2.01 3.30 -11.75
C PHE A 241 2.93 2.11 -11.47
N PRO A 242 3.67 2.09 -10.34
CA PRO A 242 4.60 1.00 -10.03
C PRO A 242 3.86 -0.34 -9.88
N PRO A 243 4.30 -1.44 -10.53
CA PRO A 243 3.60 -2.71 -10.50
C PRO A 243 3.39 -3.28 -9.10
N GLU A 244 4.35 -3.12 -8.18
CA GLU A 244 4.24 -3.60 -6.80
C GLU A 244 3.08 -2.97 -6.03
N GLN A 245 2.61 -1.80 -6.45
CA GLN A 245 1.45 -1.15 -5.82
C GLN A 245 0.17 -1.94 -6.05
N ASP A 246 0.07 -2.72 -7.13
CA ASP A 246 -1.08 -3.60 -7.35
C ASP A 246 -1.21 -4.64 -6.22
N VAL A 247 -0.08 -5.18 -5.77
CA VAL A 247 -0.01 -6.10 -4.62
C VAL A 247 -0.34 -5.36 -3.33
N VAL A 248 0.21 -4.17 -3.12
CA VAL A 248 -0.05 -3.36 -1.92
C VAL A 248 -1.54 -3.03 -1.80
N PHE A 249 -2.21 -2.61 -2.88
CA PHE A 249 -3.64 -2.31 -2.86
C PHE A 249 -4.50 -3.55 -2.69
N THR A 250 -4.08 -4.69 -3.25
CA THR A 250 -4.74 -5.97 -3.00
C THR A 250 -4.70 -6.36 -1.53
N LEU A 251 -3.53 -6.25 -0.88
CA LEU A 251 -3.39 -6.48 0.56
C LEU A 251 -4.23 -5.49 1.40
N LEU A 252 -4.29 -4.22 0.98
CA LEU A 252 -5.10 -3.22 1.64
C LEU A 252 -6.60 -3.51 1.55
N ASN A 253 -7.08 -3.95 0.38
CA ASN A 253 -8.48 -4.29 0.19
C ASN A 253 -8.86 -5.46 1.09
N LEU A 254 -8.05 -6.52 1.13
CA LEU A 254 -8.26 -7.64 2.06
C LEU A 254 -8.26 -7.20 3.54
N LEU A 255 -7.40 -6.26 3.89
CA LEU A 255 -7.37 -5.71 5.25
C LEU A 255 -8.63 -4.89 5.55
N LYS A 256 -9.09 -4.05 4.61
CA LYS A 256 -10.28 -3.20 4.74
C LYS A 256 -11.57 -4.04 4.75
N GLY A 257 -11.66 -5.04 3.86
CA GLY A 257 -12.84 -5.88 3.62
C GLY A 257 -12.94 -7.10 4.53
N TYR A 258 -11.85 -7.64 5.07
CA TYR A 258 -11.93 -8.89 5.84
C TYR A 258 -11.12 -8.84 7.15
N SER A 259 -10.49 -7.70 7.45
CA SER A 259 -9.50 -7.60 8.53
C SER A 259 -8.39 -8.66 8.42
N THR A 260 -8.15 -9.17 7.21
CA THR A 260 -7.17 -10.21 6.94
C THR A 260 -5.77 -9.68 7.16
N ARG A 261 -4.97 -10.45 7.90
CA ARG A 261 -3.59 -10.11 8.25
C ARG A 261 -2.57 -11.05 7.64
N TYR A 262 -2.95 -12.28 7.34
CA TYR A 262 -2.09 -13.28 6.71
C TYR A 262 -2.61 -13.56 5.31
N VAL A 263 -1.73 -13.43 4.32
CA VAL A 263 -2.07 -13.59 2.92
C VAL A 263 -1.00 -14.46 2.25
N LEU A 264 -1.45 -15.49 1.53
CA LEU A 264 -0.63 -16.29 0.64
C LEU A 264 -0.75 -15.72 -0.77
N LEU A 265 0.27 -14.97 -1.19
CA LEU A 265 0.36 -14.48 -2.55
C LEU A 265 1.00 -15.57 -3.41
N SER A 266 0.38 -15.89 -4.53
CA SER A 266 0.88 -16.89 -5.48
C SER A 266 0.90 -16.31 -6.88
N SER A 267 1.98 -16.56 -7.62
CA SER A 267 2.11 -16.28 -9.04
C SER A 267 2.44 -17.58 -9.77
N LYS A 268 2.70 -17.54 -11.08
CA LYS A 268 3.10 -18.76 -11.80
C LYS A 268 4.51 -19.21 -11.40
N GLU A 269 5.36 -18.25 -11.05
CA GLU A 269 6.79 -18.49 -10.80
C GLU A 269 7.14 -18.58 -9.31
N SER A 270 6.36 -17.93 -8.43
CA SER A 270 6.73 -17.78 -7.03
C SER A 270 5.53 -17.71 -6.08
N GLN A 271 5.78 -17.99 -4.81
CA GLN A 271 4.80 -17.90 -3.74
C GLN A 271 5.45 -17.30 -2.49
N ILE A 272 4.69 -16.50 -1.76
CA ILE A 272 5.15 -15.82 -0.55
C ILE A 272 3.99 -15.68 0.44
N VAL A 273 4.29 -15.93 1.71
CA VAL A 273 3.36 -15.64 2.81
C VAL A 273 3.70 -14.28 3.39
N VAL A 274 2.69 -13.42 3.43
CA VAL A 274 2.76 -12.05 3.92
C VAL A 274 1.91 -11.93 5.18
N TRP A 275 2.48 -11.32 6.21
CA TRP A 275 1.82 -10.91 7.43
C TRP A 275 1.85 -9.38 7.55
N ILE A 276 0.67 -8.76 7.47
CA ILE A 276 0.44 -7.33 7.67
C ILE A 276 0.49 -7.01 9.18
N PHE A 277 1.70 -6.79 9.71
CA PHE A 277 1.92 -6.65 11.15
C PHE A 277 1.43 -5.32 11.70
N ALA A 278 1.75 -4.21 11.03
CA ALA A 278 1.31 -2.87 11.42
C ALA A 278 1.04 -2.00 10.19
N ILE A 279 0.17 -0.99 10.35
CA ILE A 279 -0.19 -0.03 9.30
C ILE A 279 -0.06 1.40 9.85
N GLY A 280 0.03 2.39 8.97
CA GLY A 280 0.03 3.80 9.37
C GLY A 280 1.14 4.15 10.35
N LEU A 281 2.33 3.63 10.09
CA LEU A 281 3.56 3.96 10.82
C LEU A 281 4.46 4.80 9.92
N ASP A 282 5.26 5.65 10.54
CA ASP A 282 6.32 6.36 9.84
C ASP A 282 7.66 5.77 10.21
N VAL A 283 8.52 5.55 9.21
CA VAL A 283 9.77 4.80 9.38
C VAL A 283 10.93 5.60 8.81
N THR A 284 12.06 5.63 9.49
CA THR A 284 13.34 6.05 8.90
C THR A 284 14.28 4.86 8.84
N LEU A 285 14.86 4.62 7.65
CA LEU A 285 15.79 3.52 7.39
C LEU A 285 17.26 4.00 7.41
N SER A 286 18.21 3.06 7.41
CA SER A 286 19.66 3.33 7.55
C SER A 286 20.23 4.36 6.56
N ASN A 287 19.60 4.51 5.38
CA ASN A 287 19.98 5.51 4.37
C ASN A 287 19.34 6.89 4.60
N ASN A 288 18.72 7.13 5.76
CA ASN A 288 17.90 8.31 6.09
C ASN A 288 16.67 8.51 5.21
N MET A 289 16.25 7.50 4.45
CA MET A 289 14.97 7.54 3.75
C MET A 289 13.82 7.46 4.76
N VAL A 290 12.88 8.41 4.65
CA VAL A 290 11.69 8.48 5.50
C VAL A 290 10.49 7.95 4.73
N LEU A 291 9.92 6.85 5.21
CA LEU A 291 8.67 6.28 4.73
C LEU A 291 7.53 6.81 5.60
N LYS A 292 6.50 7.36 4.96
CA LYS A 292 5.34 7.94 5.63
C LYS A 292 4.11 7.08 5.44
N ASN A 293 3.32 6.93 6.50
CA ASN A 293 2.06 6.19 6.51
C ASN A 293 2.22 4.80 5.87
N CYS A 294 3.32 4.09 6.16
CA CYS A 294 3.65 2.82 5.51
C CYS A 294 3.03 1.62 6.25
N ILE A 295 3.20 0.43 5.68
CA ILE A 295 2.80 -0.86 6.25
C ILE A 295 4.05 -1.62 6.65
N LYS A 296 4.10 -2.15 7.87
CA LYS A 296 5.12 -3.10 8.30
C LYS A 296 4.69 -4.49 7.92
N ILE A 297 5.50 -5.13 7.09
CA ILE A 297 5.24 -6.45 6.52
C ILE A 297 6.26 -7.44 7.08
N LEU A 298 5.77 -8.54 7.62
CA LEU A 298 6.55 -9.73 7.90
C LEU A 298 6.32 -10.71 6.75
N PHE A 299 7.37 -11.32 6.21
CA PHE A 299 7.22 -12.22 5.07
C PHE A 299 8.17 -13.42 5.13
N ARG A 300 7.76 -14.50 4.48
CA ARG A 300 8.60 -15.68 4.23
C ARG A 300 8.13 -16.44 3.00
N GLU A 301 9.05 -17.14 2.34
CA GLU A 301 8.78 -17.89 1.11
C GLU A 301 8.07 -19.22 1.37
N ARG A 302 8.22 -19.78 2.58
CA ARG A 302 7.65 -21.09 2.94
C ARG A 302 7.00 -21.03 4.31
N MET A 303 5.81 -21.62 4.40
CA MET A 303 5.09 -21.86 5.65
C MET A 303 4.54 -23.28 5.61
N PRO A 304 4.84 -24.13 6.60
CA PRO A 304 4.28 -25.48 6.65
C PRO A 304 2.75 -25.45 6.69
N GLU A 305 2.08 -26.38 6.01
CA GLU A 305 0.61 -26.43 5.94
C GLU A 305 -0.05 -26.49 7.33
N GLU A 306 0.56 -27.23 8.26
CA GLU A 306 0.08 -27.33 9.65
C GLU A 306 0.15 -25.99 10.40
N GLU A 307 1.09 -25.11 10.03
CA GLU A 307 1.13 -23.76 10.53
C GLU A 307 0.10 -22.89 9.82
N MET A 308 -0.05 -23.03 8.50
CA MET A 308 -1.04 -22.28 7.73
C MET A 308 -2.46 -22.48 8.28
N LYS A 309 -2.81 -23.72 8.67
CA LYS A 309 -4.11 -24.05 9.28
C LYS A 309 -4.39 -23.33 10.60
N LYS A 310 -3.36 -22.82 11.30
CA LYS A 310 -3.51 -22.07 12.55
C LYS A 310 -3.90 -20.61 12.33
N HIS A 311 -3.79 -20.12 11.10
CA HIS A 311 -4.05 -18.74 10.76
C HIS A 311 -5.19 -18.66 9.73
N ASN A 312 -5.99 -17.59 9.79
CA ASN A 312 -6.90 -17.29 8.69
C ASN A 312 -6.11 -16.68 7.53
N ILE A 313 -5.66 -17.53 6.61
CA ILE A 313 -4.84 -17.14 5.46
C ILE A 313 -5.71 -17.02 4.22
N GLU A 314 -5.80 -15.82 3.67
CA GLU A 314 -6.40 -15.60 2.36
C GLU A 314 -5.41 -15.94 1.25
N LYS A 315 -5.88 -16.62 0.21
CA LYS A 315 -5.06 -16.97 -0.96
C LYS A 315 -5.38 -16.05 -2.10
N VAL A 316 -4.36 -15.43 -2.69
CA VAL A 316 -4.52 -14.51 -3.82
C VAL A 316 -3.56 -14.85 -4.93
N GLU A 317 -4.09 -14.92 -6.14
CA GLU A 317 -3.29 -15.02 -7.36
C GLU A 317 -2.90 -13.63 -7.86
N ILE A 318 -1.61 -13.46 -8.15
CA ILE A 318 -0.99 -12.22 -8.60
C ILE A 318 -0.19 -12.50 -9.87
N GLU A 319 -0.19 -11.57 -10.81
CA GLU A 319 0.65 -11.68 -12.00
C GLU A 319 2.15 -11.59 -11.67
N ASP A 320 2.97 -12.22 -12.51
CA ASP A 320 4.39 -12.42 -12.23
C ASP A 320 5.14 -11.08 -12.07
N LEU A 321 4.84 -10.05 -12.87
CA LEU A 321 5.53 -8.75 -12.79
C LEU A 321 5.21 -7.96 -11.50
N PRO A 322 3.94 -7.73 -11.09
CA PRO A 322 3.62 -7.17 -9.79
C PRO A 322 4.22 -7.96 -8.61
N MET A 323 4.16 -9.29 -8.67
CA MET A 323 4.74 -10.17 -7.65
C MET A 323 6.25 -9.97 -7.53
N GLN A 324 6.97 -10.04 -8.65
CA GLN A 324 8.42 -9.88 -8.70
C GLN A 324 8.84 -8.50 -8.17
N SER A 325 8.16 -7.43 -8.64
CA SER A 325 8.44 -6.05 -8.21
C SER A 325 8.20 -5.88 -6.70
N PHE A 326 7.12 -6.49 -6.19
CA PHE A 326 6.81 -6.46 -4.76
C PHE A 326 7.86 -7.20 -3.93
N MET A 327 8.29 -8.40 -4.34
CA MET A 327 9.35 -9.15 -3.65
C MET A 327 10.68 -8.39 -3.66
N GLN A 328 11.06 -7.77 -4.78
CA GLN A 328 12.26 -6.93 -4.86
C GLN A 328 12.18 -5.74 -3.91
N SER A 329 11.02 -5.08 -3.84
CA SER A 329 10.77 -3.98 -2.89
C SER A 329 10.91 -4.44 -1.44
N LEU A 330 10.32 -5.60 -1.09
CA LEU A 330 10.45 -6.17 0.25
C LEU A 330 11.90 -6.50 0.60
N GLN A 331 12.65 -7.09 -0.32
CA GLN A 331 14.06 -7.43 -0.13
C GLN A 331 14.92 -6.16 0.02
N TYR A 332 14.66 -5.13 -0.79
CA TYR A 332 15.36 -3.85 -0.73
C TYR A 332 15.21 -3.20 0.65
N TYR A 333 13.97 -3.03 1.14
CA TYR A 333 13.75 -2.43 2.45
C TYR A 333 14.26 -3.30 3.61
N ASN A 334 14.16 -4.63 3.51
CA ASN A 334 14.73 -5.56 4.49
C ASN A 334 16.25 -5.41 4.59
N GLY A 335 16.95 -5.23 3.47
CA GLY A 335 18.39 -5.02 3.42
C GLY A 335 18.87 -3.69 4.02
N LEU A 336 17.97 -2.73 4.22
CA LEU A 336 18.27 -1.46 4.89
C LEU A 336 18.10 -1.53 6.41
N LEU A 337 17.65 -2.66 6.97
CA LEU A 337 17.43 -2.83 8.39
C LEU A 337 18.66 -3.39 9.12
N PRO A 338 18.85 -3.02 10.40
CA PRO A 338 19.82 -3.66 11.27
C PRO A 338 19.60 -5.18 11.37
N SER A 339 20.66 -5.94 11.60
CA SER A 339 20.59 -7.41 11.66
C SER A 339 19.72 -7.89 12.83
N SER A 340 19.67 -7.17 13.96
CA SER A 340 18.75 -7.48 15.07
C SER A 340 17.28 -7.13 14.81
N ALA A 341 16.98 -6.40 13.73
CA ALA A 341 15.63 -5.91 13.43
C ALA A 341 15.09 -6.37 12.06
N ASN A 342 15.92 -7.00 11.22
CA ASN A 342 15.53 -7.46 9.90
C ASN A 342 14.77 -8.80 9.91
N SER A 343 14.65 -9.45 11.06
CA SER A 343 13.89 -10.69 11.26
C SER A 343 13.13 -10.73 12.59
N PHE A 344 12.05 -11.50 12.61
CA PHE A 344 11.24 -11.79 13.79
C PHE A 344 10.93 -13.30 13.80
N GLY A 345 11.75 -14.08 14.50
CA GLY A 345 11.74 -15.54 14.37
C GLY A 345 12.10 -15.93 12.93
N GLU A 346 11.24 -16.72 12.29
CA GLU A 346 11.41 -17.15 10.89
C GLU A 346 10.92 -16.11 9.86
N TRP A 347 10.32 -15.00 10.32
CA TRP A 347 9.79 -13.96 9.44
C TRP A 347 10.85 -12.93 9.14
N ARG A 348 10.98 -12.53 7.88
CA ARG A 348 11.77 -11.35 7.47
C ARG A 348 10.90 -10.11 7.63
N VAL A 349 11.49 -9.02 8.12
CA VAL A 349 10.80 -7.74 8.36
C VAL A 349 11.06 -6.78 7.22
N SER A 350 10.03 -6.13 6.71
CA SER A 350 10.14 -5.12 5.67
C SER A 350 8.97 -4.13 5.73
N TYR A 351 8.93 -3.20 4.79
CA TYR A 351 7.91 -2.17 4.71
C TYR A 351 7.34 -2.07 3.29
N ALA A 352 6.08 -1.69 3.18
CA ALA A 352 5.45 -1.31 1.93
C ALA A 352 4.92 0.11 2.03
N THR A 353 5.15 0.89 0.97
CA THR A 353 4.71 2.28 0.85
C THR A 353 3.62 2.43 -0.19
N PHE A 354 2.89 3.54 -0.11
CA PHE A 354 1.96 3.95 -1.15
C PHE A 354 2.67 4.89 -2.13
N ALA A 355 2.54 4.61 -3.42
CA ALA A 355 3.03 5.52 -4.44
C ALA A 355 2.25 6.84 -4.37
N LYS A 356 2.97 7.94 -4.56
CA LYS A 356 2.44 9.31 -4.62
C LYS A 356 2.53 9.83 -6.04
#